data_AF-A0A7C2X289-F1
#
_entry.id   AF-A0A7C2X289-F1
#
_cell.length_a   1.000
_cell.length_b   1.000
_cell.length_c   1.000
_cell.angle_alpha   90.00
_cell.angle_beta   90.00
_cell.angle_gamma   90.00
#
_symmetry.space_group_name_H-M   'P 1'
#
loop_
_entity.id
_entity.type
_entity.pdbx_description
1 polymer ?
#
loop_
_entity_poly.entity_id
_entity_poly.type
_entity_poly.pdbx_seq_one_letter_code
_entity_poly.pdbx_strand_id
1 'polypeptide(L)'
;MSVCLLVILFLFNSYLYLDLLLPPSVEIIFPPKNYTTSSPIITIKGFIDSRADVYINDVFAPKKSKNYFEKDFYLKEGLNRFIIKGVKFWGQKKEEEIKVFYVKK
;
A
#
# COMPACT_ATOMS: atom_id res chain seq x y z
N MET A 1 15.73 -40.20 -9.09
CA MET A 1 16.46 -39.18 -8.29
C MET A 1 16.66 -37.88 -9.06
N SER A 2 17.28 -37.89 -10.25
CA SER A 2 17.63 -36.66 -10.99
C SER A 2 16.42 -35.83 -11.47
N VAL A 3 15.36 -36.49 -11.97
CA VAL A 3 14.17 -35.78 -12.46
C VAL A 3 13.41 -35.06 -11.34
N CYS A 4 13.25 -35.69 -10.17
CA CYS A 4 12.59 -35.06 -9.03
C CYS A 4 13.34 -33.81 -8.54
N LEU A 5 14.67 -33.85 -8.54
CA LEU A 5 15.51 -32.70 -8.20
C LEU A 5 15.27 -31.54 -9.17
N LEU A 6 15.23 -31.83 -10.48
CA LEU A 6 14.95 -30.81 -11.50
C LEU A 6 13.56 -30.20 -11.35
N VAL A 7 12.54 -31.01 -11.02
CA VAL A 7 11.18 -30.51 -10.75
C VAL A 7 11.15 -29.61 -9.52
N ILE A 8 11.82 -29.99 -8.43
CA ILE A 8 11.90 -29.16 -7.21
C ILE A 8 12.60 -27.83 -7.50
N LEU A 9 13.72 -27.85 -8.22
CA LEU A 9 14.42 -26.64 -8.62
C LEU A 9 13.54 -25.77 -9.52
N PHE A 10 12.81 -26.37 -10.47
CA PHE A 10 11.88 -25.63 -11.33
C PHE A 10 10.79 -24.95 -10.51
N LEU A 11 10.11 -25.68 -9.62
CA LEU A 11 9.05 -25.12 -8.76
C LEU A 11 9.57 -24.00 -7.85
N PHE A 12 10.75 -24.18 -7.26
CA PHE A 12 11.38 -23.17 -6.42
C PHE A 12 11.71 -21.90 -7.22
N ASN A 13 12.31 -22.04 -8.40
CA ASN A 13 12.60 -20.91 -9.27
C ASN A 13 11.31 -20.23 -9.74
N SER A 14 10.30 -20.98 -10.17
CA SER A 14 8.99 -20.43 -10.58
C SER A 14 8.34 -19.63 -9.46
N TYR A 15 8.40 -20.12 -8.22
CA TYR A 15 7.92 -19.39 -7.04
C TYR A 15 8.65 -18.05 -6.86
N LEU A 16 9.99 -18.04 -7.05
CA LEU A 16 10.80 -16.83 -6.93
C LEU A 16 10.46 -15.78 -8.00
N TYR A 17 10.13 -16.21 -9.23
CA TYR A 17 9.71 -15.31 -10.30
C TYR A 17 8.28 -14.79 -10.15
N LEU A 18 7.38 -15.57 -9.55
CA LEU A 18 5.98 -15.18 -9.35
C LEU A 18 5.85 -13.88 -8.53
N ASP A 19 6.67 -13.72 -7.49
CA ASP A 19 6.65 -12.53 -6.65
C ASP A 19 7.09 -11.24 -7.38
N LEU A 20 7.88 -11.36 -8.47
CA LEU A 20 8.19 -10.23 -9.34
C LEU A 20 6.99 -9.79 -10.19
N LEU A 21 6.10 -10.72 -10.52
CA LEU A 21 4.96 -10.46 -11.39
C LEU A 21 3.71 -9.99 -10.63
N LEU A 22 3.61 -10.33 -9.34
CA LEU A 22 2.45 -9.97 -8.52
C LEU A 22 2.47 -8.49 -8.09
N PRO A 23 1.30 -7.84 -8.01
CA PRO A 23 1.18 -6.51 -7.41
C PRO A 23 1.75 -6.43 -5.99
N PRO A 24 2.18 -5.24 -5.53
CA PRO A 24 2.62 -5.07 -4.15
C PRO A 24 1.47 -5.27 -3.17
N SER A 25 1.80 -5.85 -2.00
CA SER A 25 0.88 -5.83 -0.87
C SER A 25 0.84 -4.43 -0.27
N VAL A 26 -0.37 -3.90 -0.07
CA VAL A 26 -0.67 -2.63 0.59
C VAL A 26 -1.66 -2.97 1.70
N GLU A 27 -1.35 -2.55 2.92
CA GLU A 27 -2.22 -2.72 4.09
C GLU A 27 -2.41 -1.36 4.77
N ILE A 28 -3.67 -0.91 4.87
CA ILE A 28 -4.01 0.35 5.51
C ILE A 28 -4.47 0.07 6.94
N ILE A 29 -3.70 0.55 7.92
CA ILE A 29 -4.00 0.38 9.35
C ILE A 29 -4.97 1.48 9.80
N PHE A 30 -4.76 2.69 9.29
CA PHE A 30 -5.58 3.85 9.62
C PHE A 30 -5.61 4.82 8.43
N PRO A 31 -6.76 5.43 8.12
CA PRO A 31 -8.06 5.28 8.80
C PRO A 31 -8.76 3.96 8.49
N PRO A 32 -9.64 3.47 9.39
CA PRO A 32 -10.54 2.37 9.08
C PRO A 32 -11.55 2.77 8.00
N LYS A 33 -12.27 1.79 7.43
CA LYS A 33 -13.33 2.05 6.46
C LYS A 33 -14.41 2.98 7.05
N ASN A 34 -14.89 3.93 6.24
CA ASN A 34 -15.93 4.91 6.61
C ASN A 34 -15.58 5.78 7.83
N TYR A 35 -14.30 6.13 8.01
CA TYR A 35 -13.85 6.95 9.12
C TYR A 35 -14.39 8.37 9.07
N THR A 36 -14.87 8.86 10.22
CA THR A 36 -15.34 10.24 10.40
C THR A 36 -14.51 10.93 11.48
N THR A 37 -14.10 12.17 11.23
CA THR A 37 -13.31 12.97 12.17
C THR A 37 -13.78 14.42 12.23
N SER A 38 -13.46 15.08 13.34
CA SER A 38 -13.60 16.53 13.51
C SER A 38 -12.25 17.25 13.54
N SER A 39 -11.15 16.51 13.35
CA SER A 39 -9.82 17.08 13.14
C SER A 39 -9.67 17.52 11.67
N PRO A 40 -9.15 18.72 11.39
CA PRO A 40 -8.87 19.17 10.03
C PRO A 40 -7.65 18.47 9.40
N ILE A 41 -6.89 17.70 10.19
CA ILE A 41 -5.73 16.94 9.74
C ILE A 41 -6.00 15.46 9.99
N ILE A 42 -5.67 14.64 9.00
CA ILE A 42 -5.62 13.18 9.13
C ILE A 42 -4.23 12.65 8.82
N THR A 43 -3.79 11.69 9.60
CA THR A 43 -2.58 10.92 9.33
C THR A 43 -2.98 9.58 8.72
N ILE A 44 -2.58 9.29 7.48
CA ILE A 44 -2.81 7.98 6.84
C ILE A 44 -1.60 7.09 7.16
N LYS A 45 -1.86 5.86 7.62
CA LYS A 45 -0.87 4.92 8.14
C LYS A 45 -1.08 3.52 7.56
N GLY A 46 0.01 2.84 7.24
CA GLY A 46 -0.06 1.49 6.72
C GLY A 46 1.28 0.80 6.55
N PHE A 47 1.23 -0.40 5.98
CA PHE A 47 2.39 -1.15 5.53
C PHE A 47 2.33 -1.36 4.02
N ILE A 48 3.50 -1.38 3.41
CA ILE A 48 3.69 -1.66 1.99
C ILE A 48 4.73 -2.76 1.83
N ASP A 49 4.69 -3.50 0.74
CA ASP A 49 5.78 -4.40 0.36
C ASP A 49 7.14 -3.66 0.33
N SER A 50 8.18 -4.34 0.81
CA SER A 50 9.55 -3.83 0.96
C SER A 50 10.12 -3.21 -0.31
N ARG A 51 9.82 -3.80 -1.47
CA ARG A 51 10.33 -3.38 -2.79
C ARG A 51 9.37 -2.47 -3.57
N ALA A 52 8.34 -1.94 -2.90
CA ALA A 52 7.38 -1.03 -3.51
C ALA A 52 7.39 0.34 -2.86
N ASP A 53 7.16 1.37 -3.66
CA ASP A 53 6.96 2.73 -3.22
C ASP A 53 5.46 2.99 -3.03
N VAL A 54 5.13 3.93 -2.14
CA VAL A 54 3.75 4.27 -1.82
C VAL A 54 3.48 5.75 -2.13
N TYR A 55 2.37 5.99 -2.80
CA TYR A 55 1.87 7.30 -3.17
C TYR A 55 0.45 7.44 -2.64
N ILE A 56 0.11 8.61 -2.11
CA ILE A 56 -1.23 8.91 -1.62
C ILE A 56 -1.69 10.17 -2.33
N ASN A 57 -2.75 10.08 -3.14
CA ASN A 57 -3.18 11.14 -4.09
C ASN A 57 -1.99 11.66 -4.93
N ASP A 58 -1.23 10.73 -5.50
CA ASP A 58 -0.01 10.98 -6.28
C ASP A 58 1.16 11.62 -5.51
N VAL A 59 1.02 11.86 -4.21
CA VAL A 59 2.10 12.37 -3.36
C VAL A 59 2.89 11.21 -2.76
N PHE A 60 4.20 11.18 -3.00
CA PHE A 60 5.09 10.18 -2.42
C PHE A 60 5.06 10.19 -0.88
N ALA A 61 4.86 9.01 -0.28
CA ALA A 61 4.92 8.79 1.16
C ALA A 61 6.13 7.89 1.48
N PRO A 62 7.19 8.42 2.14
CA PRO A 62 8.39 7.66 2.38
C PRO A 62 8.13 6.51 3.37
N LYS A 63 8.71 5.35 3.08
CA LYS A 63 8.75 4.22 3.99
C LYS A 63 9.71 4.52 5.14
N LYS A 64 9.27 4.21 6.36
CA LYS A 64 10.05 4.20 7.60
C LYS A 64 10.50 2.75 7.89
N SER A 65 10.93 2.49 9.12
CA SER A 65 11.33 1.15 9.55
C SER A 65 10.23 0.11 9.33
N LYS A 66 10.61 -1.13 8.99
CA LYS A 66 9.69 -2.26 8.76
C LYS A 66 8.62 -2.01 7.69
N ASN A 67 8.94 -1.21 6.66
CA ASN A 67 8.05 -0.86 5.55
C ASN A 67 6.76 -0.14 5.96
N TYR A 68 6.76 0.44 7.16
CA TYR A 68 5.67 1.29 7.62
C TYR A 68 5.69 2.62 6.89
N PHE A 69 4.53 3.13 6.47
CA PHE A 69 4.41 4.47 5.92
C PHE A 69 3.40 5.29 6.71
N GLU A 70 3.63 6.59 6.75
CA GLU A 70 2.78 7.53 7.46
C GLU A 70 2.87 8.90 6.80
N LYS A 71 1.73 9.52 6.54
CA LYS A 71 1.68 10.87 5.97
C LYS A 71 0.43 11.63 6.37
N ASP A 72 0.62 12.90 6.68
CA ASP A 72 -0.45 13.82 7.07
C ASP A 72 -1.07 14.52 5.86
N PHE A 73 -2.38 14.71 5.92
CA PHE A 73 -3.16 15.41 4.91
C PHE A 73 -4.17 16.34 5.58
N TYR A 74 -4.37 17.51 4.97
CA TYR A 74 -5.44 18.43 5.33
C TYR A 74 -6.76 17.96 4.71
N LEU A 75 -7.82 17.96 5.52
CA LEU A 75 -9.16 17.61 5.11
C LEU A 75 -9.94 18.87 4.70
N LYS A 76 -10.70 18.74 3.61
CA LYS A 76 -11.77 19.67 3.25
C LYS A 76 -13.05 19.24 3.94
N GLU A 77 -13.91 20.18 4.29
CA GLU A 77 -15.20 19.86 4.90
C GLU A 77 -15.99 18.88 4.02
N GLY A 78 -16.59 17.85 4.64
CA GLY A 78 -17.30 16.79 3.94
C GLY A 78 -16.43 15.59 3.57
N LEU A 79 -16.75 14.96 2.43
CA LEU A 79 -16.14 13.70 1.99
C LEU A 79 -14.79 13.94 1.29
N ASN A 80 -13.72 13.41 1.88
CA ASN A 80 -12.39 13.37 1.30
C ASN A 80 -12.09 11.96 0.81
N ARG A 81 -11.55 11.86 -0.41
CA ARG A 81 -11.14 10.59 -1.02
C ARG A 81 -9.62 10.57 -1.12
N PHE A 82 -9.02 9.47 -0.72
CA PHE A 82 -7.60 9.23 -0.87
C PHE A 82 -7.37 7.96 -1.69
N ILE A 83 -6.53 8.06 -2.71
CA ILE A 83 -6.08 6.95 -3.53
C ILE A 83 -4.69 6.58 -3.04
N ILE A 84 -4.57 5.43 -2.39
CA ILE A 84 -3.29 4.87 -1.98
C ILE A 84 -2.81 3.95 -3.10
N LYS A 85 -1.63 4.23 -3.64
CA LYS A 85 -1.03 3.52 -4.75
C LYS A 85 0.32 2.95 -4.33
N GLY A 86 0.43 1.63 -4.33
CA GLY A 86 1.70 0.91 -4.23
C GLY A 86 2.27 0.64 -5.61
N VAL A 87 3.55 0.91 -5.83
CA VAL A 87 4.25 0.72 -7.12
C VAL A 87 5.55 -0.04 -6.89
N LYS A 88 5.69 -1.25 -7.46
CA LYS A 88 6.96 -1.99 -7.48
C LYS A 88 7.91 -1.38 -8.52
N PHE A 89 9.22 -1.60 -8.33
CA PHE A 89 10.25 -1.20 -9.28
C PHE A 89 9.99 -1.67 -10.73
N TRP A 90 9.43 -2.88 -10.89
CA TRP A 90 9.13 -3.47 -12.20
C TRP A 90 7.77 -3.06 -12.78
N GLY A 91 7.10 -2.08 -12.16
CA GLY A 91 5.91 -1.43 -12.71
C GLY A 91 4.57 -2.04 -12.27
N GLN A 92 4.56 -3.14 -11.50
CA GLN A 92 3.34 -3.68 -10.91
C GLN A 92 2.76 -2.70 -9.89
N LYS A 93 1.45 -2.50 -9.94
CA LYS A 93 0.75 -1.48 -9.16
C LYS A 93 -0.43 -2.08 -8.43
N LYS A 94 -0.72 -1.57 -7.24
CA LYS A 94 -1.95 -1.83 -6.49
C LYS A 94 -2.52 -0.50 -6.04
N GLU A 95 -3.82 -0.30 -6.20
CA GLU A 95 -4.52 0.92 -5.79
C GLU A 95 -5.65 0.56 -4.82
N GLU A 96 -5.77 1.33 -3.75
CA GLU A 96 -6.85 1.23 -2.77
C GLU A 96 -7.44 2.62 -2.51
N GLU A 97 -8.77 2.73 -2.56
CA GLU A 97 -9.50 3.97 -2.23
C GLU A 97 -9.94 3.92 -0.76
N ILE A 98 -9.65 4.98 -0.02
CA ILE A 98 -10.23 5.23 1.30
C ILE A 98 -11.05 6.52 1.29
N LYS A 99 -12.08 6.53 2.14
CA LYS A 99 -13.01 7.64 2.30
C LYS A 99 -12.99 8.12 3.74
N VAL A 100 -12.82 9.42 3.91
CA VAL A 100 -12.72 10.10 5.19
C VAL A 100 -13.72 11.24 5.21
N PHE A 101 -14.63 11.23 6.18
CA PHE A 101 -15.60 12.30 6.35
C PHE A 101 -15.15 13.29 7.41
N TYR A 102 -14.99 14.56 7.05
CA TYR A 102 -14.62 15.63 7.96
C TYR A 102 -15.84 16.48 8.31
N VAL A 103 -16.16 16.57 9.60
CA VAL A 103 -17.21 17.45 10.13
C VAL A 103 -16.55 18.56 10.94
N LYS A 104 -16.61 19.78 10.43
CA LYS A 104 -16.15 20.96 11.15
C LYS A 104 -17.08 21.18 12.35
N LYS A 105 -16.51 21.25 13.55
CA LYS A 105 -17.24 21.61 14.77
C LYS A 105 -17.44 23.12 14.86
#